data_AF-A0A0N0V251-F1
#
_entry.id   AF-A0A0N0V251-F1
#
_cell.length_a   1.000
_cell.length_b   1.000
_cell.length_c   1.000
_cell.angle_alpha   90.00
_cell.angle_beta   90.00
_cell.angle_gamma   90.00
#
_symmetry.space_group_name_H-M   'P 1'
#
loop_
_entity.id
_entity.type
_entity.pdbx_description
1 polymer ?
#
loop_
_entity_poly.entity_id
_entity_poly.type
_entity_poly.pdbx_seq_one_letter_code
_entity_poly.pdbx_strand_id
1 'polypeptide(L)'
;EGGEAEFTKSAQKKIDKYLICSRKGRGGQLKVGFNDNAITEAKKYFGYFALVSNQTMDTFTALENYRLREKIEELFAVQKGNLDGARPRTWYPDNLRGRQFSQFVALGYHCFLTKRIKQVQAKLRKQEPGKTKSLIKLEKKLENWLAQRSLAQILDWFDCIETTKVQTVMGSYRWSTESVARDRLFLKYLGVNIK
;
A
#
# COMPACT_ATOMS: atom_id res chain seq x y z
N GLU A 1 -41.01 7.34 24.29
CA GLU A 1 -40.07 7.53 23.17
C GLU A 1 -40.10 8.99 22.75
N GLY A 2 -39.47 9.87 23.53
CA GLY A 2 -39.45 11.30 23.26
C GLY A 2 -38.23 11.66 22.44
N GLY A 3 -38.35 11.60 21.11
CA GLY A 3 -37.36 12.22 20.24
C GLY A 3 -37.34 13.72 20.51
N GLU A 4 -36.18 14.29 20.77
CA GLU A 4 -36.02 15.74 20.94
C GLU A 4 -36.69 16.46 19.76
N ALA A 5 -37.76 17.21 20.07
CA ALA A 5 -38.67 17.77 19.08
C ALA A 5 -38.11 18.99 18.33
N GLU A 6 -36.90 19.46 18.68
CA GLU A 6 -36.34 20.68 18.13
C GLU A 6 -34.88 20.49 17.72
N PHE A 7 -34.62 20.63 16.42
CA PHE A 7 -33.25 20.66 15.93
C PHE A 7 -32.53 21.90 16.47
N THR A 8 -31.25 21.78 16.78
CA THR A 8 -30.42 22.94 17.15
C THR A 8 -30.52 24.03 16.07
N LYS A 9 -30.48 25.31 16.43
CA LYS A 9 -30.56 26.45 15.48
C LYS A 9 -29.61 26.33 14.27
N SER A 10 -28.45 25.70 14.44
CA SER A 10 -27.50 25.40 13.36
C SER A 10 -27.99 24.29 12.40
N ALA A 11 -28.60 23.24 12.94
CA ALA A 11 -29.20 22.17 12.17
C ALA A 11 -30.44 22.64 11.40
N GLN A 12 -31.29 23.46 12.03
CA GLN A 12 -32.45 24.08 11.37
C GLN A 12 -32.02 24.89 10.12
N LYS A 13 -30.99 25.74 10.24
CA LYS A 13 -30.43 26.51 9.11
C LYS A 13 -29.92 25.63 7.97
N LYS A 14 -29.40 24.43 8.26
CA LYS A 14 -28.94 23.48 7.23
C LYS A 14 -30.12 22.78 6.57
N ILE A 15 -31.14 22.41 7.35
CA ILE A 15 -32.38 21.81 6.84
C ILE A 15 -33.05 22.78 5.87
N ASP A 16 -33.24 24.04 6.26
CA ASP A 16 -33.89 25.06 5.42
C ASP A 16 -33.10 25.36 4.13
N LYS A 17 -31.77 25.23 4.16
CA LYS A 17 -30.91 25.52 3.02
C LYS A 17 -30.83 24.36 2.01
N TYR A 18 -30.74 23.13 2.50
CA TYR A 18 -30.43 21.96 1.66
C TYR A 18 -31.61 21.01 1.44
N LEU A 19 -32.70 21.16 2.19
CA LEU A 19 -33.89 20.31 2.08
C LEU A 19 -35.12 21.14 1.70
N ILE A 20 -35.91 20.63 0.78
CA ILE A 20 -37.19 21.19 0.37
C ILE A 20 -38.28 20.35 1.03
N CYS A 21 -38.82 20.85 2.14
CA CYS A 21 -39.90 20.20 2.86
C CYS A 21 -41.26 20.70 2.35
N SER A 22 -42.06 19.82 1.74
CA SER A 22 -43.42 20.11 1.30
C SER A 22 -44.42 19.20 2.02
N ARG A 23 -45.50 19.78 2.55
CA ARG A 23 -46.64 19.04 3.12
C ARG A 23 -47.88 19.06 2.21
N LYS A 24 -47.73 19.47 0.95
CA LYS A 24 -48.87 19.60 0.02
C LYS A 24 -49.19 18.24 -0.62
N GLY A 25 -50.19 17.55 -0.06
CA GLY A 25 -50.81 16.34 -0.59
C GLY A 25 -51.98 15.85 0.28
N ARG A 26 -52.89 15.03 -0.29
CA ARG A 26 -53.97 14.37 0.49
C ARG A 26 -53.33 13.42 1.50
N GLY A 27 -53.44 13.73 2.79
CA GLY A 27 -52.91 12.91 3.90
C GLY A 27 -51.82 13.56 4.75
N GLY A 28 -51.40 14.81 4.48
CA GLY A 28 -50.54 15.58 5.39
C GLY A 28 -49.12 15.05 5.60
N GLN A 29 -48.70 14.04 4.85
CA GLN A 29 -47.35 13.45 4.96
C GLN A 29 -46.28 14.44 4.48
N LEU A 30 -45.21 14.58 5.28
CA LEU A 30 -44.05 15.41 4.97
C LEU A 30 -43.25 14.77 3.83
N LYS A 31 -43.22 15.41 2.66
CA LYS A 31 -42.29 15.07 1.58
C LYS A 31 -41.03 15.93 1.72
N VAL A 32 -39.89 15.27 1.86
CA VAL A 32 -38.58 15.92 1.90
C VAL A 32 -37.87 15.64 0.58
N GLY A 33 -37.61 16.70 -0.19
CA GLY A 33 -36.75 16.68 -1.38
C GLY A 33 -35.40 17.31 -1.08
N PHE A 34 -34.40 17.04 -1.91
CA PHE A 34 -33.09 17.68 -1.82
C PHE A 34 -33.06 18.95 -2.69
N ASN A 35 -32.44 20.01 -2.16
CA ASN A 35 -32.17 21.22 -2.94
C ASN A 35 -30.86 21.05 -3.70
N ASP A 36 -30.91 20.37 -4.85
CA ASP A 36 -29.73 20.01 -5.64
C ASP A 36 -28.91 21.24 -6.07
N ASN A 37 -29.54 22.40 -6.28
CA ASN A 37 -28.84 23.64 -6.64
C ASN A 37 -27.94 24.13 -5.49
N ALA A 38 -28.50 24.23 -4.28
CA ALA A 38 -27.75 24.65 -3.09
C ALA A 38 -26.68 23.63 -2.69
N ILE A 39 -26.95 22.33 -2.89
CA ILE A 39 -25.99 21.26 -2.64
C ILE A 39 -24.84 21.34 -3.66
N THR A 40 -25.13 21.55 -4.94
CA THR A 40 -24.11 21.66 -6.00
C THR A 40 -23.23 22.89 -5.79
N GLU A 41 -23.82 24.03 -5.41
CA GLU A 41 -23.07 25.25 -5.13
C GLU A 41 -22.16 25.10 -3.91
N ALA A 42 -22.63 24.46 -2.83
CA ALA A 42 -21.80 24.17 -1.67
C ALA A 42 -20.68 23.16 -1.99
N LYS A 43 -20.94 22.21 -2.90
CA LYS A 43 -19.94 21.25 -3.38
C LYS A 43 -18.95 21.84 -4.39
N LYS A 44 -19.23 23.03 -4.96
CA LYS A 44 -18.39 23.66 -5.99
C LYS A 44 -16.94 23.82 -5.58
N TYR A 45 -16.69 24.10 -4.29
CA TYR A 45 -15.35 24.27 -3.74
C TYR A 45 -14.83 23.05 -2.97
N PHE A 46 -15.57 21.95 -2.99
CA PHE A 46 -15.14 20.73 -2.33
C PHE A 46 -14.06 20.05 -3.18
N GLY A 47 -12.86 19.89 -2.60
CA GLY A 47 -11.73 19.22 -3.28
C GLY A 47 -10.65 20.15 -3.84
N TYR A 48 -10.73 21.47 -3.63
CA TYR A 48 -9.57 22.32 -3.87
C TYR A 48 -8.52 22.07 -2.79
N PHE A 49 -7.28 21.83 -3.22
CA PHE A 49 -6.12 21.62 -2.37
C PHE A 49 -5.15 22.78 -2.58
N ALA A 50 -4.70 23.40 -1.49
CA ALA A 50 -3.70 24.47 -1.52
C ALA A 50 -2.39 23.94 -0.91
N LEU A 51 -1.31 24.10 -1.66
CA LEU A 51 0.05 23.75 -1.22
C LEU A 51 0.86 25.02 -1.09
N VAL A 52 1.42 25.24 0.10
CA VAL A 52 2.27 26.40 0.39
C VAL A 52 3.69 25.89 0.61
N SER A 53 4.65 26.49 -0.09
CA SER A 53 6.08 26.17 0.07
C SER A 53 6.88 27.45 0.26
N ASN A 54 7.94 27.38 1.06
CA ASN A 54 8.88 28.47 1.27
C ASN A 54 9.92 28.59 0.15
N GLN A 55 10.04 27.57 -0.71
CA GLN A 55 10.99 27.54 -1.82
C GLN A 55 10.28 27.85 -3.13
N THR A 56 10.91 28.66 -3.98
CA THR A 56 10.49 28.85 -5.38
C THR A 56 10.77 27.57 -6.15
N MET A 57 9.73 26.76 -6.34
CA MET A 57 9.78 25.49 -7.08
C MET A 57 8.71 25.50 -8.17
N ASP A 58 8.93 24.73 -9.23
CA ASP A 58 7.86 24.44 -10.18
C ASP A 58 6.69 23.74 -9.47
N THR A 59 5.48 24.07 -9.91
CA THR A 59 4.21 23.55 -9.37
C THR A 59 4.17 22.03 -9.31
N PHE A 60 4.64 21.35 -10.37
CA PHE A 60 4.65 19.89 -10.41
C PHE A 60 5.71 19.27 -9.50
N THR A 61 6.88 19.90 -9.37
CA THR A 61 7.92 19.47 -8.43
C THR A 61 7.46 19.62 -6.98
N ALA A 62 6.77 20.73 -6.66
CA ALA A 62 6.19 20.94 -5.33
C ALA A 62 5.13 19.87 -5.00
N LEU A 63 4.29 19.51 -5.98
CA LEU A 63 3.31 18.45 -5.85
C LEU A 63 3.95 17.06 -5.69
N GLU A 64 5.02 16.76 -6.43
CA GLU A 64 5.76 15.51 -6.33
C GLU A 64 6.40 15.34 -4.94
N ASN A 65 7.06 16.38 -4.44
CA ASN A 65 7.63 16.40 -3.10
C ASN A 65 6.57 16.19 -2.02
N TYR A 66 5.39 16.78 -2.19
CA TYR A 66 4.28 16.55 -1.27
C TYR A 66 3.78 15.10 -1.32
N ARG A 67 3.68 14.49 -2.51
CA ARG A 67 3.33 13.05 -2.64
C ARG A 67 4.38 12.13 -2.01
N LEU A 68 5.65 12.51 -2.00
CA LEU A 68 6.68 11.76 -1.29
C LEU A 68 6.47 11.75 0.23
N ARG A 69 5.76 12.73 0.78
CA ARG A 69 5.35 12.71 2.20
C ARG A 69 4.39 11.56 2.51
N GLU A 70 3.48 11.20 1.61
CA GLU A 70 2.62 10.03 1.79
C GLU A 70 3.45 8.74 1.88
N LYS A 71 4.59 8.67 1.18
CA LYS A 71 5.52 7.53 1.32
C LYS A 71 6.13 7.43 2.71
N ILE A 72 6.32 8.54 3.41
CA ILE A 72 6.78 8.53 4.79
C ILE A 72 5.70 7.90 5.69
N GLU A 73 4.42 8.22 5.47
CA GLU A 73 3.30 7.64 6.24
C GLU A 73 3.16 6.14 5.99
N GLU A 74 3.30 5.69 4.73
CA GLU A 74 3.37 4.26 4.40
C GLU A 74 4.52 3.56 5.16
N LEU A 75 5.69 4.20 5.24
CA LEU A 75 6.84 3.65 5.97
C LEU A 75 6.61 3.59 7.49
N PHE A 76 5.91 4.56 8.07
CA PHE A 76 5.53 4.49 9.48
C PHE A 76 4.55 3.35 9.77
N ALA A 77 3.63 3.05 8.84
CA ALA A 77 2.76 1.89 8.96
C ALA A 77 3.58 0.58 8.96
N VAL A 78 4.56 0.46 8.05
CA VAL A 78 5.49 -0.67 8.01
C VAL A 78 6.32 -0.77 9.30
N GLN A 79 6.82 0.36 9.82
CA GLN A 79 7.59 0.38 11.06
C GLN A 79 6.78 -0.15 12.24
N LYS A 80 5.52 0.27 12.35
CA LYS A 80 4.64 -0.15 13.45
C LYS A 80 4.25 -1.63 13.33
N GLY A 81 3.98 -2.11 12.12
CA GLY A 81 3.57 -3.49 11.86
C GLY A 81 4.73 -4.47 11.81
N ASN A 82 5.56 -4.38 10.78
CA ASN A 82 6.56 -5.40 10.44
C ASN A 82 7.87 -5.26 11.22
N LEU A 83 8.14 -4.09 11.82
CA LEU A 83 9.38 -3.82 12.58
C LEU A 83 9.13 -3.70 14.09
N ASP A 84 8.00 -4.23 14.58
CA ASP A 84 7.62 -4.27 15.99
C ASP A 84 7.57 -2.86 16.65
N GLY A 85 7.38 -1.80 15.87
CA GLY A 85 7.32 -0.42 16.37
C GLY A 85 6.07 -0.08 17.18
N ALA A 86 5.04 -0.94 17.15
CA ALA A 86 3.75 -0.65 17.80
C ALA A 86 3.85 -0.60 19.34
N ARG A 87 4.74 -1.38 19.96
CA ARG A 87 4.88 -1.43 21.42
C ARG A 87 6.34 -1.29 21.81
N PRO A 88 6.72 -0.38 22.74
CA PRO A 88 8.11 -0.18 23.13
C PRO A 88 8.74 -1.39 23.82
N ARG A 89 7.98 -2.12 24.67
CA ARG A 89 8.43 -3.29 25.45
C ARG A 89 9.76 -3.10 26.22
N THR A 90 10.15 -1.85 26.49
CA THR A 90 11.39 -1.49 27.19
C THR A 90 11.08 -0.50 28.29
N TRP A 91 11.72 -0.66 29.45
CA TRP A 91 11.54 0.19 30.62
C TRP A 91 12.37 1.48 30.57
N TYR A 92 13.57 1.42 29.98
CA TYR A 92 14.52 2.54 29.96
C TYR A 92 14.50 3.29 28.62
N PRO A 93 14.63 4.64 28.64
CA PRO A 93 14.60 5.47 27.44
C PRO A 93 15.79 5.22 26.49
N ASP A 94 16.98 4.90 27.02
CA ASP A 94 18.14 4.60 26.18
C ASP A 94 17.98 3.31 25.38
N ASN A 95 17.37 2.30 25.98
CA ASN A 95 17.04 1.05 25.29
C ASN A 95 16.00 1.29 24.18
N LEU A 96 15.03 2.20 24.43
CA LEU A 96 14.06 2.60 23.42
C LEU A 96 14.75 3.29 22.23
N ARG A 97 15.71 4.18 22.48
CA ARG A 97 16.51 4.85 21.43
C ARG A 97 17.32 3.86 20.61
N GLY A 98 18.00 2.92 21.27
CA GLY A 98 18.74 1.84 20.58
C GLY A 98 17.82 1.00 19.68
N ARG A 99 16.61 0.69 20.16
CA ARG A 99 15.61 -0.04 19.38
C ARG A 99 15.09 0.78 18.19
N GLN A 100 14.78 2.06 18.39
CA GLN A 100 14.38 2.96 17.32
C GLN A 100 15.46 3.08 16.24
N PHE A 101 16.74 3.08 16.63
CA PHE A 101 17.86 3.07 15.70
C PHE A 101 17.89 1.77 14.86
N SER A 102 17.76 0.60 15.49
CA SER A 102 17.69 -0.67 14.76
C SER A 102 16.48 -0.72 13.81
N GLN A 103 15.32 -0.20 14.23
CA GLN A 103 14.14 -0.08 13.37
C GLN A 103 14.40 0.85 12.18
N PHE A 104 15.10 1.96 12.38
CA PHE A 104 15.48 2.88 11.31
C PHE A 104 16.40 2.20 10.28
N VAL A 105 17.42 1.46 10.74
CA VAL A 105 18.30 0.68 9.85
C VAL A 105 17.50 -0.37 9.07
N ALA A 106 16.58 -1.08 9.73
CA ALA A 106 15.71 -2.06 9.09
C ALA A 106 14.77 -1.43 8.03
N LEU A 107 14.24 -0.23 8.27
CA LEU A 107 13.49 0.53 7.26
C LEU A 107 14.35 0.87 6.04
N GLY A 108 15.63 1.21 6.25
CA GLY A 108 16.59 1.43 5.17
C GLY A 108 16.71 0.21 4.26
N TYR A 109 16.89 -0.99 4.85
CA TYR A 109 16.91 -2.24 4.11
C TYR A 109 15.58 -2.56 3.44
N HIS A 110 14.45 -2.34 4.11
CA HIS A 110 13.11 -2.50 3.54
C HIS A 110 12.95 -1.67 2.25
N CYS A 111 13.33 -0.40 2.30
CA CYS A 111 13.31 0.50 1.13
C CYS A 111 14.23 0.01 0.01
N PHE A 112 15.45 -0.40 0.35
CA PHE A 112 16.41 -0.93 -0.60
C PHE A 112 15.91 -2.19 -1.31
N LEU A 113 15.42 -3.17 -0.55
CA LEU A 113 14.89 -4.43 -1.08
C LEU A 113 13.65 -4.19 -1.94
N THR A 114 12.73 -3.34 -1.49
CA THR A 114 11.55 -2.95 -2.28
C THR A 114 11.97 -2.31 -3.61
N LYS A 115 12.98 -1.42 -3.59
CA LYS A 115 13.52 -0.81 -4.81
C LYS A 115 14.15 -1.84 -5.74
N ARG A 116 14.94 -2.79 -5.20
CA ARG A 116 15.54 -3.89 -5.98
C ARG A 116 14.48 -4.79 -6.63
N ILE A 117 13.43 -5.17 -5.89
CA ILE A 117 12.33 -5.98 -6.42
C ILE A 117 11.59 -5.23 -7.53
N LYS A 118 11.32 -3.93 -7.37
CA LYS A 118 10.74 -3.10 -8.43
C LYS A 118 11.62 -3.05 -9.68
N GLN A 119 12.95 -3.00 -9.53
CA GLN A 119 13.87 -3.09 -10.68
C GLN A 119 13.78 -4.45 -11.38
N VAL A 120 13.67 -5.55 -10.62
CA VAL A 120 13.47 -6.89 -11.19
C VAL A 120 12.13 -6.98 -11.93
N GLN A 121 11.04 -6.47 -11.37
CA GLN A 121 9.74 -6.39 -12.05
C GLN A 121 9.81 -5.55 -13.33
N ALA A 122 10.53 -4.42 -13.32
CA ALA A 122 10.71 -3.59 -14.51
C ALA A 122 11.51 -4.32 -15.60
N LYS A 123 12.49 -5.15 -15.24
CA LYS A 123 13.23 -6.02 -16.18
C LYS A 123 12.35 -7.13 -16.74
N LEU A 124 11.51 -7.76 -15.91
CA LEU A 124 10.58 -8.81 -16.34
C LEU A 124 9.57 -8.31 -17.39
N ARG A 125 9.13 -7.06 -17.28
CA ARG A 125 8.21 -6.42 -18.24
C ARG A 125 8.85 -6.10 -19.59
N LYS A 126 10.19 -5.99 -19.66
CA LYS A 126 10.90 -5.75 -20.92
C LYS A 126 11.07 -7.08 -21.66
N GLN A 127 10.38 -7.22 -22.79
CA GLN A 127 10.57 -8.38 -23.67
C GLN A 127 11.83 -8.18 -24.49
N GLU A 128 12.88 -8.95 -24.17
CA GLU A 128 14.08 -9.00 -25.03
C GLU A 128 13.92 -10.08 -26.11
N PRO A 129 14.27 -9.77 -27.38
CA PRO A 129 14.21 -10.74 -28.46
C PRO A 129 15.30 -11.81 -28.27
N GLY A 130 14.91 -13.09 -28.15
CA GLY A 130 15.84 -14.23 -28.04
C GLY A 130 15.60 -15.19 -26.86
N LYS A 131 14.58 -14.97 -26.01
CA LYS A 131 14.32 -15.84 -24.86
C LYS A 131 13.64 -17.16 -25.26
N THR A 132 14.13 -18.28 -24.73
CA THR A 132 13.51 -19.62 -24.87
C THR A 132 12.09 -19.63 -24.29
N LYS A 133 11.16 -20.37 -24.92
CA LYS A 133 9.75 -20.50 -24.46
C LYS A 133 9.62 -20.89 -22.98
N SER A 134 10.54 -21.72 -22.48
CA SER A 134 10.59 -22.14 -21.06
C SER A 134 10.92 -20.99 -20.11
N LEU A 135 11.85 -20.10 -20.48
CA LEU A 135 12.20 -18.92 -19.69
C LEU A 135 11.04 -17.93 -19.61
N ILE A 136 10.34 -17.69 -20.72
CA ILE A 136 9.17 -16.81 -20.75
C ILE A 136 8.07 -17.32 -19.79
N LYS A 137 7.82 -18.63 -19.75
CA LYS A 137 6.87 -19.25 -18.82
C LYS A 137 7.30 -19.04 -17.36
N LEU A 138 8.59 -19.17 -17.06
CA LEU A 138 9.14 -18.94 -15.72
C LEU A 138 9.07 -17.46 -15.32
N GLU A 139 9.38 -16.53 -16.23
CA GLU A 139 9.28 -15.09 -15.98
C GLU A 139 7.84 -14.67 -15.66
N LYS A 140 6.85 -15.18 -16.40
CA LYS A 140 5.43 -14.94 -16.07
C LYS A 140 5.03 -15.50 -14.70
N LYS A 141 5.51 -16.69 -14.34
CA LYS A 141 5.28 -17.26 -13.00
C LYS A 141 5.91 -16.38 -11.92
N LEU A 142 7.12 -15.87 -12.14
CA LEU A 142 7.81 -14.98 -11.21
C LEU A 142 7.09 -13.63 -11.09
N GLU A 143 6.64 -13.03 -12.18
CA GLU A 143 5.88 -11.79 -12.16
C GLU A 143 4.57 -11.94 -11.37
N ASN A 144 3.79 -12.99 -11.64
CA ASN A 144 2.57 -13.29 -10.90
C ASN A 144 2.85 -13.52 -9.41
N TRP A 145 3.93 -14.25 -9.08
CA TRP A 145 4.33 -14.50 -7.70
C TRP A 145 4.71 -13.22 -6.96
N LEU A 146 5.44 -12.31 -7.59
CA LEU A 146 5.81 -11.01 -7.04
C LEU A 146 4.62 -10.06 -6.91
N ALA A 147 3.63 -10.15 -7.80
CA ALA A 147 2.42 -9.32 -7.71
C ALA A 147 1.48 -9.75 -6.57
N GLN A 148 1.51 -11.01 -6.17
CA GLN A 148 0.64 -11.58 -5.15
C GLN A 148 1.19 -11.47 -3.71
N ARG A 149 2.47 -11.11 -3.54
CA ARG A 149 3.15 -11.18 -2.24
C ARG A 149 3.66 -9.82 -1.79
N SER A 150 3.55 -9.57 -0.48
CA SER A 150 4.22 -8.44 0.17
C SER A 150 5.72 -8.72 0.36
N LEU A 151 6.52 -7.68 0.63
CA LEU A 151 7.94 -7.87 0.92
C LEU A 151 8.18 -8.80 2.10
N ALA A 152 7.37 -8.69 3.17
CA ALA A 152 7.48 -9.57 4.33
C ALA A 152 7.26 -11.04 3.93
N GLN A 153 6.21 -11.34 3.16
CA GLN A 153 5.94 -12.70 2.68
C GLN A 153 7.03 -13.24 1.75
N ILE A 154 7.69 -12.36 0.98
CA ILE A 154 8.86 -12.73 0.16
C ILE A 154 10.03 -13.09 1.07
N LEU A 155 10.29 -12.32 2.12
CA LEU A 155 11.35 -12.62 3.08
C LEU A 155 11.07 -13.92 3.84
N ASP A 156 9.85 -14.10 4.35
CA ASP A 156 9.41 -15.33 5.03
C ASP A 156 9.56 -16.56 4.12
N TRP A 157 9.32 -16.41 2.81
CA TRP A 157 9.51 -17.48 1.83
C TRP A 157 10.97 -17.94 1.72
N PHE A 158 11.91 -17.02 1.91
CA PHE A 158 13.35 -17.29 1.83
C PHE A 158 14.01 -17.49 3.20
N ASP A 159 13.27 -17.35 4.29
CA ASP A 159 13.78 -17.58 5.66
C ASP A 159 14.06 -19.08 5.90
N CYS A 160 13.38 -19.96 5.17
CA CYS A 160 13.55 -21.42 5.23
C CYS A 160 13.99 -22.00 3.87
N ILE A 161 15.23 -21.74 3.42
CA ILE A 161 15.81 -22.51 2.31
C ILE A 161 16.46 -23.78 2.86
N GLU A 162 15.67 -24.84 3.02
CA GLU A 162 16.23 -26.19 3.21
C GLU A 162 16.64 -26.76 1.85
N THR A 163 17.93 -26.67 1.52
CA THR A 163 18.45 -27.36 0.33
C THR A 163 18.63 -28.85 0.64
N THR A 164 17.62 -29.64 0.37
CA THR A 164 17.71 -31.10 0.44
C THR A 164 18.22 -31.66 -0.89
N LYS A 165 19.34 -32.38 -0.86
CA LYS A 165 19.91 -33.06 -2.04
C LYS A 165 19.29 -34.45 -2.13
N VAL A 166 18.45 -34.69 -3.15
CA VAL A 166 17.94 -36.03 -3.45
C VAL A 166 18.94 -36.78 -4.32
N GLN A 167 19.40 -37.93 -3.87
CA GLN A 167 20.31 -38.79 -4.64
C GLN A 167 19.59 -39.67 -5.67
N THR A 168 18.29 -39.92 -5.50
CA THR A 168 17.53 -40.89 -6.30
C THR A 168 16.64 -40.24 -7.36
N VAL A 169 16.62 -40.81 -8.58
CA VAL A 169 15.84 -40.33 -9.73
C VAL A 169 14.33 -40.27 -9.43
N MET A 170 13.78 -41.24 -8.70
CA MET A 170 12.37 -41.24 -8.27
C MET A 170 12.04 -40.17 -7.23
N GLY A 171 12.97 -39.85 -6.33
CA GLY A 171 12.76 -38.79 -5.33
C GLY A 171 12.78 -37.40 -5.98
N SER A 172 13.55 -37.21 -7.04
CA SER A 172 13.57 -35.96 -7.82
C SER A 172 12.25 -35.69 -8.57
N TYR A 173 11.46 -36.73 -8.89
CA TYR A 173 10.16 -36.58 -9.55
C TYR A 173 9.05 -36.18 -8.57
N ARG A 174 9.13 -36.63 -7.31
CA ARG A 174 8.15 -36.33 -6.25
C ARG A 174 8.25 -34.92 -5.69
N TRP A 175 9.40 -34.25 -5.80
CA TRP A 175 9.56 -32.86 -5.39
C TRP A 175 9.32 -31.92 -6.57
N SER A 176 8.42 -30.94 -6.40
CA SER A 176 8.14 -29.96 -7.45
C SER A 176 9.35 -29.07 -7.69
N THR A 177 10.14 -29.37 -8.71
CA THR A 177 11.32 -28.61 -9.14
C THR A 177 11.00 -27.20 -9.65
N GLU A 178 9.73 -26.93 -9.97
CA GLU A 178 9.28 -25.65 -10.51
C GLU A 178 9.46 -24.47 -9.54
N SER A 179 9.20 -24.66 -8.24
CA SER A 179 9.39 -23.62 -7.22
C SER A 179 10.87 -23.23 -7.10
N VAL A 180 11.76 -24.23 -7.14
CA VAL A 180 13.21 -24.03 -7.08
C VAL A 180 13.73 -23.27 -8.30
N ALA A 181 13.21 -23.53 -9.50
CA ALA A 181 13.64 -22.84 -10.71
C ALA A 181 13.24 -21.36 -10.72
N ARG A 182 12.01 -21.03 -10.28
CA ARG A 182 11.55 -19.64 -10.10
C ARG A 182 12.40 -18.90 -9.07
N ASP A 183 12.66 -19.53 -7.93
CA ASP A 183 13.38 -18.91 -6.81
C ASP A 183 14.85 -18.66 -7.16
N ARG A 184 15.49 -19.61 -7.86
CA ARG A 184 16.83 -19.41 -8.44
C ARG A 184 16.86 -18.27 -9.46
N LEU A 185 15.84 -18.16 -10.32
CA LEU A 185 15.74 -17.07 -11.29
C LEU A 185 15.61 -15.71 -10.57
N PHE A 186 14.78 -15.64 -9.53
CA PHE A 186 14.62 -14.45 -8.71
C PHE A 186 15.93 -14.01 -8.06
N LEU A 187 16.62 -14.94 -7.38
CA LEU A 187 17.91 -14.67 -6.74
C LEU A 187 18.99 -14.26 -7.76
N LYS A 188 19.02 -14.90 -8.93
CA LYS A 188 19.90 -14.51 -10.05
C LYS A 188 19.63 -13.07 -10.51
N TYR A 189 18.36 -12.66 -10.62
CA TYR A 189 17.98 -11.30 -11.02
C TYR A 189 18.26 -10.24 -9.94
N LEU A 190 18.29 -10.66 -8.67
CA LEU A 190 18.77 -9.82 -7.56
C LEU A 190 20.31 -9.71 -7.51
N GLY A 191 21.04 -10.51 -8.30
CA GLY A 191 22.50 -10.53 -8.32
C GLY A 191 23.11 -11.45 -7.26
N VAL A 192 22.31 -12.33 -6.64
CA VAL A 192 22.78 -13.33 -5.69
C VAL A 192 23.18 -14.58 -6.47
N ASN A 193 24.49 -14.83 -6.58
CA ASN A 193 25.01 -16.05 -7.18
C ASN A 193 24.93 -17.19 -6.16
N ILE A 194 23.96 -18.08 -6.35
CA ILE A 194 23.88 -19.34 -5.62
C ILE A 194 24.93 -20.28 -6.22
N LYS A 195 26.01 -20.55 -5.48
CA LYS A 195 26.98 -21.59 -5.83
C LYS A 195 26.40 -22.98 -5.58
#